data_AF-A0AAJ2TQ33-F1
#
_entry.id   AF-A0AAJ2TQ33-F1
#
_cell.length_a   1.000
_cell.length_b   1.000
_cell.length_c   1.000
_cell.angle_alpha   90.00
_cell.angle_beta   90.00
_cell.angle_gamma   90.00
#
_symmetry.space_group_name_H-M   'P 1'
#
loop_
_entity.id
_entity.type
_entity.pdbx_description
1 polymer ?
#
loop_
_entity_poly.entity_id
_entity_poly.type
_entity_poly.pdbx_seq_one_letter_code
_entity_poly.pdbx_strand_id
1 'polypeptide(L)'
;MDPLVQFLLSLLAGAFLFLLAVGHDYWKRLRWLFGWDPNLGHESADKLISIANRMAMVTTALLLVWAMTGPSPYRRNWEMEVWGLATGTLITYVAVILSASRRARA
;
A
#
# COMPACT_ATOMS: atom_id res chain seq x y z
N MET A 1 -18.04 16.77 1.07
CA MET A 1 -17.06 16.28 0.10
C MET A 1 -17.76 15.26 -0.79
N ASP A 2 -17.45 15.26 -2.09
CA ASP A 2 -18.07 14.29 -3.01
C ASP A 2 -17.62 12.85 -2.66
N PRO A 3 -18.56 11.89 -2.55
CA PRO A 3 -18.27 10.48 -2.25
C PRO A 3 -17.19 9.84 -3.12
N LEU A 4 -17.24 10.08 -4.43
CA LEU A 4 -16.28 9.51 -5.38
C LEU A 4 -14.90 10.15 -5.19
N VAL A 5 -14.85 11.48 -5.04
CA VAL A 5 -13.59 12.19 -4.76
C VAL A 5 -12.95 11.70 -3.47
N GLN A 6 -13.74 11.46 -2.41
CA GLN A 6 -13.23 10.91 -1.16
C GLN A 6 -12.68 9.51 -1.30
N PHE A 7 -13.40 8.64 -2.01
CA PHE A 7 -12.94 7.30 -2.31
C PHE A 7 -11.62 7.34 -3.09
N LEU A 8 -11.53 8.15 -4.15
CA LEU A 8 -10.34 8.25 -5.00
C LEU A 8 -9.12 8.79 -4.24
N LEU A 9 -9.29 9.82 -3.41
CA LEU A 9 -8.21 10.35 -2.57
C LEU A 9 -7.74 9.31 -1.56
N SER A 10 -8.67 8.58 -0.96
CA SER A 10 -8.37 7.51 -0.01
C SER A 10 -7.69 6.32 -0.70
N LEU A 11 -8.07 6.01 -1.95
CA LEU A 11 -7.39 5.02 -2.78
C LEU A 11 -5.94 5.42 -3.06
N LEU A 12 -5.72 6.66 -3.49
CA LEU A 12 -4.36 7.18 -3.71
C LEU A 12 -3.54 7.16 -2.42
N ALA A 13 -4.15 7.53 -1.29
CA ALA A 13 -3.49 7.46 0.02
C ALA A 13 -3.13 6.01 0.39
N GLY A 14 -4.02 5.04 0.19
CA GLY A 14 -3.75 3.64 0.49
C GLY A 14 -2.62 3.08 -0.34
N ALA A 15 -2.63 3.37 -1.66
CA ALA A 15 -1.57 3.01 -2.57
C ALA A 15 -0.21 3.61 -2.15
N PHE A 16 -0.20 4.90 -1.82
CA PHE A 16 1.00 5.61 -1.40
C PHE A 16 1.56 5.08 -0.08
N LEU A 17 0.71 4.94 0.95
CA LEU A 17 1.11 4.44 2.26
C LEU A 17 1.68 3.02 2.17
N PHE A 18 1.07 2.17 1.35
CA PHE A 18 1.58 0.82 1.15
C PHE A 18 2.95 0.81 0.44
N LEU A 19 3.12 1.61 -0.63
CA LEU A 19 4.43 1.76 -1.29
C LEU A 19 5.50 2.31 -0.34
N LEU A 20 5.13 3.29 0.49
CA LEU A 20 6.03 3.87 1.47
C LEU A 20 6.45 2.83 2.52
N ALA A 21 5.51 2.00 3.00
CA ALA A 21 5.79 0.94 3.96
C ALA A 21 6.69 -0.16 3.36
N VAL A 22 6.41 -0.62 2.14
CA VAL A 22 7.19 -1.66 1.46
C VAL A 22 8.56 -1.16 1.00
N GLY A 23 8.61 0.06 0.46
CA GLY A 23 9.82 0.70 -0.06
C GLY A 23 10.53 1.61 0.94
N HIS A 24 10.22 1.52 2.23
CA HIS A 24 10.76 2.41 3.27
C HIS A 24 12.29 2.53 3.19
N ASP A 25 12.99 1.41 3.00
CA ASP A 25 14.46 1.39 2.95
C ASP A 25 15.01 2.06 1.69
N TYR A 26 14.30 1.99 0.57
CA TYR A 26 14.64 2.71 -0.66
C TYR A 26 14.50 4.22 -0.50
N TRP A 27 13.42 4.66 0.15
CA TRP A 27 13.21 6.07 0.47
C TRP A 27 14.24 6.60 1.46
N LYS A 28 14.52 5.84 2.51
CA LYS A 28 15.47 6.21 3.58
C LYS A 28 16.92 6.29 3.08
N ARG A 29 17.33 5.40 2.19
CA ARG A 29 18.72 5.33 1.69
C ARG A 29 19.01 6.30 0.55
N LEU A 30 18.06 7.17 0.20
CA LEU A 30 18.15 8.08 -0.95
C LEU A 30 18.51 7.36 -2.27
N ARG A 31 18.24 6.05 -2.37
CA ARG A 31 18.54 5.25 -3.55
C ARG A 31 17.78 5.74 -4.77
N TRP A 32 16.64 6.37 -4.54
CA TRP A 32 15.83 7.05 -5.56
C TRP A 32 16.54 8.20 -6.26
N LEU A 33 17.61 8.78 -5.69
CA LEU A 33 18.46 9.78 -6.36
C LEU A 33 19.31 9.17 -7.48
N PHE A 34 19.57 7.87 -7.42
CA PHE A 34 20.45 7.16 -8.35
C PHE A 34 19.67 6.36 -9.41
N GLY A 35 18.37 6.58 -9.50
CA GLY A 35 17.48 5.93 -10.45
C GLY A 35 16.47 4.99 -9.80
N TRP A 36 15.64 4.39 -10.64
CA TRP A 36 14.56 3.51 -10.22
C TRP A 36 15.08 2.12 -9.87
N ASP A 37 14.92 1.71 -8.60
CA ASP A 37 15.18 0.33 -8.16
C ASP A 37 13.88 -0.48 -8.22
N PRO A 38 13.75 -1.46 -9.12
CA PRO A 38 12.54 -2.26 -9.25
C PRO A 38 12.28 -3.15 -8.01
N ASN A 39 13.30 -3.42 -7.20
CA ASN A 39 13.16 -4.15 -5.94
C ASN A 39 12.91 -3.24 -4.74
N LEU A 40 12.71 -1.94 -4.97
CA LEU A 40 12.40 -0.95 -3.94
C LEU A 40 13.39 -1.02 -2.76
N GLY A 41 14.68 -1.14 -3.07
CA GLY A 41 15.77 -1.13 -2.08
C GLY A 41 16.10 -2.50 -1.49
N HIS A 42 15.35 -3.55 -1.83
CA HIS A 42 15.57 -4.89 -1.30
C HIS A 42 16.58 -5.70 -2.13
N GLU A 43 17.27 -6.62 -1.47
CA GLU A 43 18.34 -7.45 -2.06
C GLU A 43 17.85 -8.35 -3.21
N SER A 44 16.59 -8.77 -3.20
CA SER A 44 16.01 -9.65 -4.21
C SER A 44 14.51 -9.45 -4.35
N ALA A 45 13.96 -9.98 -5.45
CA ALA A 45 12.51 -10.02 -5.67
C ALA A 45 11.78 -10.83 -4.59
N ASP A 46 12.37 -11.94 -4.12
CA ASP A 46 11.77 -12.76 -3.06
C ASP A 46 11.70 -12.02 -1.71
N LYS A 47 12.74 -11.24 -1.39
CA LYS A 47 12.76 -10.39 -0.19
C LYS A 47 11.70 -9.30 -0.27
N LEU A 48 11.57 -8.66 -1.44
CA LEU A 48 10.48 -7.70 -1.70
C LEU A 48 9.10 -8.35 -1.52
N ILE A 49 8.87 -9.54 -2.08
CA ILE A 49 7.60 -10.28 -1.94
C ILE A 49 7.30 -10.60 -0.47
N SER A 50 8.29 -11.11 0.26
CA SER A 50 8.15 -11.42 1.68
C SER A 50 7.75 -10.19 2.51
N ILE A 51 8.41 -9.06 2.26
CA ILE A 51 8.10 -7.79 2.94
C ILE A 51 6.72 -7.26 2.52
N ALA A 52 6.38 -7.33 1.24
CA ALA A 52 5.06 -6.93 0.74
C ALA A 52 3.94 -7.75 1.41
N ASN A 53 4.10 -9.07 1.54
CA ASN A 53 3.14 -9.93 2.25
C ASN A 53 2.99 -9.53 3.73
N ARG A 54 4.12 -9.30 4.41
CA ARG A 54 4.11 -8.87 5.81
C ARG A 54 3.41 -7.52 5.98
N MET A 55 3.74 -6.54 5.14
CA MET A 55 3.12 -5.22 5.20
C MET A 55 1.64 -5.26 4.80
N ALA A 56 1.24 -6.14 3.90
CA ALA A 56 -0.17 -6.32 3.53
C ALA A 56 -0.98 -6.83 4.72
N MET A 57 -0.46 -7.81 5.45
CA MET A 57 -1.09 -8.29 6.69
C MET A 57 -1.19 -7.18 7.73
N VAL A 58 -0.11 -6.43 7.98
CA VAL A 58 -0.11 -5.33 8.96
C VAL A 58 -1.12 -4.25 8.57
N THR A 59 -1.11 -3.81 7.32
CA THR A 59 -2.03 -2.78 6.81
C THR A 59 -3.47 -3.25 6.89
N THR A 60 -3.73 -4.51 6.54
CA THR A 60 -5.07 -5.10 6.63
C THR A 60 -5.56 -5.16 8.07
N ALA A 61 -4.72 -5.59 9.02
CA ALA A 61 -5.07 -5.61 10.43
C ALA A 61 -5.40 -4.20 10.97
N LEU A 62 -4.60 -3.19 10.60
CA LEU A 62 -4.86 -1.81 10.97
C LEU A 62 -6.16 -1.29 10.36
N LEU A 63 -6.43 -1.56 9.08
CA LEU A 63 -7.68 -1.17 8.41
C LEU A 63 -8.90 -1.83 9.03
N LEU A 64 -8.81 -3.10 9.45
CA LEU A 64 -9.90 -3.79 10.15
C LEU A 64 -10.17 -3.18 11.52
N VAL A 65 -9.12 -2.92 12.31
CA VAL A 65 -9.25 -2.23 13.60
C VAL A 65 -9.90 -0.87 13.40
N TRP A 66 -9.43 -0.12 12.41
CA TRP A 66 -10.00 1.18 12.05
C TRP A 66 -11.48 1.02 11.69
N ALA A 67 -11.82 0.18 10.71
CA ALA A 67 -13.20 -0.08 10.29
C ALA A 67 -14.16 -0.39 11.46
N MET A 68 -13.72 -1.19 12.43
CA MET A 68 -14.51 -1.55 13.62
C MET A 68 -14.70 -0.39 14.61
N THR A 69 -13.71 0.49 14.74
CA THR A 69 -13.75 1.65 15.66
C THR A 69 -14.44 2.90 15.08
N GLY A 70 -15.09 2.75 13.91
CA GLY A 70 -15.63 3.84 13.13
C GLY A 70 -16.54 4.81 13.89
N PRO A 71 -16.30 6.13 13.82
CA PRO A 71 -17.06 7.12 14.57
C PRO A 71 -18.45 7.37 13.99
N SER A 72 -19.44 7.47 14.88
CA SER A 72 -20.86 7.67 14.56
C SER A 72 -21.19 8.93 13.74
N PRO A 73 -20.58 10.11 13.98
CA PRO A 73 -21.03 11.36 13.33
C PRO A 73 -20.71 11.48 11.84
N TYR A 74 -19.76 10.70 11.30
CA TYR A 74 -19.33 10.78 9.90
C TYR A 74 -19.19 9.41 9.22
N ARG A 75 -19.96 8.42 9.70
CA ARG A 75 -19.88 7.01 9.29
C ARG A 75 -19.83 6.79 7.77
N ARG A 76 -20.59 7.55 6.97
CA ARG A 76 -20.60 7.37 5.50
C ARG A 76 -19.29 7.79 4.83
N ASN A 77 -18.74 8.91 5.26
CA ASN A 77 -17.44 9.41 4.78
C ASN A 77 -16.32 8.47 5.22
N TRP A 78 -16.39 8.04 6.47
CA TRP A 78 -15.50 7.05 7.05
C TRP A 78 -15.46 5.72 6.27
N GLU A 79 -16.63 5.16 5.96
CA GLU A 79 -16.73 3.92 5.20
C GLU A 79 -16.02 4.06 3.84
N MET A 80 -16.19 5.20 3.17
CA MET A 80 -15.50 5.47 1.90
C MET A 80 -13.98 5.60 2.04
N GLU A 81 -13.49 6.15 3.16
CA GLU A 81 -12.06 6.20 3.45
C GLU A 81 -11.48 4.81 3.65
N VAL A 82 -12.14 3.98 4.46
CA VAL A 82 -11.73 2.58 4.69
C VAL A 82 -11.68 1.81 3.36
N TRP A 83 -12.75 1.90 2.56
CA TRP A 83 -12.83 1.21 1.27
C TRP A 83 -11.80 1.72 0.28
N GLY A 84 -11.58 3.03 0.21
CA GLY A 84 -10.55 3.62 -0.62
C GLY A 84 -9.16 3.13 -0.23
N LEU A 85 -8.78 3.27 1.05
CA LEU A 85 -7.48 2.82 1.55
C LEU A 85 -7.24 1.33 1.29
N ALA A 86 -8.25 0.49 1.55
CA ALA A 86 -8.18 -0.95 1.30
C ALA A 86 -7.97 -1.26 -0.19
N THR A 87 -8.73 -0.59 -1.06
CA THR A 87 -8.64 -0.76 -2.52
C THR A 87 -7.26 -0.34 -3.04
N GLY A 88 -6.78 0.82 -2.62
CA GLY A 88 -5.45 1.32 -3.01
C GLY A 88 -4.34 0.38 -2.57
N THR A 89 -4.37 -0.05 -1.30
CA THR A 89 -3.44 -1.03 -0.75
C THR A 89 -3.42 -2.32 -1.56
N LEU A 90 -4.59 -2.87 -1.88
CA LEU A 90 -4.72 -4.13 -2.61
C LEU A 90 -4.18 -4.02 -4.05
N ILE A 91 -4.54 -2.96 -4.78
CA ILE A 91 -4.07 -2.74 -6.15
C ILE A 91 -2.55 -2.65 -6.17
N THR A 92 -1.98 -1.84 -5.27
CA THR A 92 -0.53 -1.66 -5.18
C THR A 92 0.17 -2.96 -4.78
N TYR A 93 -0.36 -3.69 -3.80
CA TYR A 93 0.16 -4.99 -3.39
C TYR A 93 0.22 -5.96 -4.57
N VAL A 94 -0.88 -6.13 -5.30
CA VAL A 94 -0.95 -7.01 -6.48
C VAL A 94 0.06 -6.56 -7.55
N ALA A 95 0.17 -5.26 -7.82
CA ALA A 95 1.13 -4.73 -8.79
C ALA A 95 2.58 -5.04 -8.39
N VAL A 96 2.94 -4.86 -7.11
CA VAL A 96 4.27 -5.17 -6.57
C VAL A 96 4.57 -6.67 -6.72
N ILE A 97 3.64 -7.54 -6.29
CA ILE A 97 3.82 -8.99 -6.38
C ILE A 97 3.95 -9.45 -7.83
N LEU A 98 3.06 -9.04 -8.73
CA LEU A 98 3.13 -9.41 -10.15
C LEU A 98 4.44 -8.96 -10.80
N SER A 99 4.88 -7.74 -10.50
CA SER A 99 6.12 -7.17 -11.02
C SER A 99 7.34 -7.95 -10.50
N ALA A 100 7.40 -8.22 -9.20
CA ALA A 100 8.49 -8.98 -8.58
C ALA A 100 8.52 -10.44 -9.06
N SER A 101 7.37 -11.12 -9.09
CA SER A 101 7.26 -12.52 -9.54
C SER A 101 7.55 -12.72 -11.03
N ARG A 102 7.35 -11.71 -11.87
CA ARG A 102 7.79 -11.77 -13.28
C ARG A 102 9.31 -11.72 -13.37
N ARG A 103 9.97 -10.85 -12.59
CA ARG A 103 11.43 -10.74 -12.57
C ARG A 103 12.11 -11.94 -11.93
N ALA A 104 11.53 -12.52 -10.87
CA ALA A 104 12.09 -13.71 -10.23
C ALA A 104 12.10 -14.96 -11.13
N ARG A 105 11.32 -14.94 -12.23
CA ARG A 105 11.22 -16.04 -13.21
C ARG A 105 12.08 -15.83 -14.46
N ALA A 106 12.61 -14.62 -14.66
CA ALA A 106 13.43 -14.25 -15.82
C ALA A 106 14.92 -14.48 -15.52
#